data_AF-A0A2C6KHZ9-F1
#
_entry.id   AF-A0A2C6KHZ9-F1
#
_cell.length_a   1.000
_cell.length_b   1.000
_cell.length_c   1.000
_cell.angle_alpha   90.00
_cell.angle_beta   90.00
_cell.angle_gamma   90.00
#
_symmetry.space_group_name_H-M   'P 1'
#
loop_
_entity.id
_entity.type
_entity.pdbx_description
1 polymer ?
#
loop_
_entity_poly.entity_id
_entity_poly.type
_entity_poly.pdbx_seq_one_letter_code
_entity_poly.pdbx_strand_id
1 'polypeptide(L)'
;MIKYRREAGELKLKVTDNVTCLKYRASSPADLKNIDRFGRMFLQWTLIKSISSPDHLPLDLLPGSGKETKSSSSSQRHSQGSHDGEPPKKTRRRKRGD
;
A
#
# COMPACT_ATOMS: atom_id res chain seq x y z
N MET A 1 -3.41 -22.05 -6.58
CA MET A 1 -4.44 -21.92 -7.64
C MET A 1 -5.51 -20.93 -7.20
N ILE A 2 -5.79 -19.91 -8.01
CA ILE A 2 -6.85 -18.92 -7.79
C ILE A 2 -7.93 -19.13 -8.85
N LYS A 3 -9.21 -19.15 -8.45
CA LYS A 3 -10.36 -19.28 -9.36
C LYS A 3 -11.41 -18.25 -9.03
N TYR A 4 -11.70 -17.34 -9.96
CA TYR A 4 -12.76 -16.34 -9.83
C TYR A 4 -14.03 -16.80 -10.57
N ARG A 5 -15.19 -16.61 -9.95
CA ARG A 5 -16.51 -16.82 -10.54
C ARG A 5 -17.28 -15.50 -10.52
N ARG A 6 -17.29 -14.81 -11.67
CA ARG A 6 -17.90 -13.48 -11.81
C ARG A 6 -19.38 -13.45 -11.46
N GLU A 7 -20.15 -14.43 -11.93
CA GLU A 7 -21.61 -14.53 -11.70
C GLU A 7 -21.97 -14.61 -10.21
N ALA A 8 -21.10 -15.24 -9.41
CA ALA A 8 -21.29 -15.39 -7.97
C ALA A 8 -20.56 -14.33 -7.14
N GLY A 9 -19.78 -13.44 -7.77
CA GLY A 9 -18.93 -12.46 -7.07
C GLY A 9 -17.90 -13.11 -6.13
N GLU A 10 -17.43 -14.32 -6.45
CA GLU A 10 -16.68 -15.15 -5.51
C GLU A 10 -15.31 -15.54 -6.06
N LEU A 11 -14.31 -15.55 -5.18
CA LEU A 11 -12.96 -16.04 -5.47
C LEU A 11 -12.59 -17.21 -4.53
N LYS A 12 -12.04 -18.28 -5.12
CA LYS A 12 -11.50 -19.44 -4.40
C LYS A 12 -9.97 -19.46 -4.51
N LEU A 13 -9.29 -19.48 -3.37
CA LEU A 13 -7.85 -19.69 -3.25
C LEU A 13 -7.58 -21.11 -2.77
N LYS A 14 -6.69 -21.83 -3.46
CA LYS A 14 -6.19 -23.16 -3.07
C LYS A 14 -4.66 -23.13 -3.01
N VAL A 15 -4.10 -23.52 -1.86
CA VAL A 15 -2.66 -23.72 -1.63
C VAL A 15 -2.44 -25.19 -1.30
N THR A 16 -1.46 -25.83 -1.91
CA THR A 16 -1.24 -27.27 -1.79
C THR A 16 0.24 -27.60 -1.96
N ASP A 17 0.73 -28.56 -1.18
CA ASP A 17 2.08 -29.16 -1.28
C ASP A 17 2.01 -30.61 -1.79
N ASN A 18 0.87 -31.00 -2.36
CA ASN A 18 0.51 -32.34 -2.85
C ASN A 18 0.25 -33.38 -1.76
N VAL A 19 0.36 -33.01 -0.48
CA VAL A 19 -0.04 -33.84 0.67
C VAL A 19 -1.20 -33.17 1.40
N THR A 20 -1.06 -31.88 1.69
CA THR A 20 -2.03 -31.02 2.35
C THR A 20 -2.60 -30.02 1.34
N CYS A 21 -3.92 -29.79 1.42
CA CYS A 21 -4.59 -28.82 0.56
C CYS A 21 -5.45 -27.86 1.41
N LEU A 22 -5.04 -26.60 1.48
CA LEU A 22 -5.80 -25.53 2.12
C LEU A 22 -6.66 -24.82 1.07
N LYS A 23 -7.95 -24.66 1.36
CA LYS A 23 -8.92 -23.97 0.49
C LYS A 23 -9.56 -22.82 1.26
N TYR A 24 -9.56 -21.64 0.66
CA TYR A 24 -10.18 -20.44 1.19
C TYR A 24 -11.17 -19.86 0.17
N ARG A 25 -12.35 -19.44 0.64
CA ARG A 25 -13.42 -18.87 -0.17
C ARG A 25 -13.63 -17.42 0.28
N ALA A 26 -13.58 -16.50 -0.67
CA ALA A 26 -13.84 -15.08 -0.45
C ALA A 26 -15.02 -14.62 -1.30
N SER A 27 -15.94 -13.92 -0.67
CA SER A 27 -17.09 -13.28 -1.32
C SER A 27 -17.26 -11.82 -0.91
N SER A 28 -16.62 -11.37 0.18
CA SER A 28 -16.66 -9.97 0.59
C SER A 28 -15.54 -9.16 -0.10
N PRO A 29 -15.75 -7.85 -0.36
CA PRO A 29 -14.70 -6.99 -0.91
C PRO A 29 -13.44 -6.95 -0.03
N ALA A 30 -13.58 -7.07 1.29
CA ALA A 30 -12.44 -7.12 2.22
C ALA A 30 -11.63 -8.40 2.02
N ASP A 31 -12.29 -9.55 1.90
CA ASP A 31 -11.62 -10.84 1.66
C ASP A 31 -10.91 -10.86 0.30
N LEU A 32 -11.52 -10.27 -0.73
CA LEU A 32 -10.91 -10.16 -2.05
C LEU A 32 -9.61 -9.35 -2.00
N LYS A 33 -9.59 -8.23 -1.25
CA LYS A 33 -8.36 -7.46 -1.01
C LYS A 33 -7.30 -8.25 -0.23
N ASN A 34 -7.72 -9.03 0.75
CA ASN A 34 -6.81 -9.88 1.52
C ASN A 34 -6.16 -10.95 0.64
N ILE A 35 -6.91 -11.56 -0.28
CA ILE A 35 -6.35 -12.53 -1.24
C ILE A 35 -5.38 -11.86 -2.22
N ASP A 36 -5.70 -10.66 -2.71
CA ASP A 36 -4.77 -9.90 -3.57
C ASP A 36 -3.44 -9.63 -2.84
N ARG A 37 -3.49 -9.16 -1.58
CA ARG A 37 -2.27 -8.96 -0.80
C ARG A 37 -1.53 -10.27 -0.57
N PHE A 38 -2.23 -11.33 -0.18
CA PHE A 38 -1.62 -12.66 -0.03
C PHE A 38 -0.88 -13.07 -1.30
N GLY A 39 -1.49 -12.88 -2.48
CA GLY A 39 -0.88 -13.21 -3.76
C GLY A 39 0.45 -12.47 -4.00
N ARG A 40 0.48 -11.16 -3.73
CA ARG A 40 1.71 -10.34 -3.86
C ARG A 40 2.80 -10.81 -2.90
N MET A 41 2.45 -11.03 -1.63
CA MET A 41 3.39 -11.51 -0.61
C MET A 41 3.93 -12.90 -0.96
N PHE A 42 3.06 -13.79 -1.44
CA PHE A 42 3.44 -15.13 -1.84
C PHE A 42 4.40 -15.13 -3.03
N LEU A 43 4.11 -14.35 -4.08
CA LEU A 43 5.00 -14.21 -5.23
C LEU A 43 6.36 -13.66 -4.78
N GLN A 44 6.37 -12.62 -3.96
CA GLN A 44 7.62 -12.08 -3.46
C GLN A 44 8.41 -13.10 -2.62
N TRP A 45 7.75 -13.83 -1.73
CA TRP A 45 8.35 -14.90 -0.94
C TRP A 45 9.00 -15.96 -1.85
N THR A 46 8.34 -16.36 -2.93
CA THR A 46 8.89 -17.36 -3.87
C THR A 46 10.10 -16.86 -4.69
N LEU A 47 10.27 -15.54 -4.83
CA LEU A 47 11.36 -14.95 -5.62
C LEU A 47 12.62 -14.69 -4.78
N ILE A 48 12.49 -14.57 -3.46
CA ILE A 48 13.63 -14.30 -2.57
C ILE A 48 14.32 -15.64 -2.24
N LYS A 49 15.51 -15.85 -2.80
CA LYS A 49 16.32 -17.09 -2.64
C LYS A 49 16.86 -17.33 -1.22
N SER A 50 16.64 -16.41 -0.28
CA SER A 50 17.17 -16.45 1.08
C SER A 50 16.20 -15.78 2.06
N ILE A 51 15.08 -16.45 2.38
CA ILE A 51 14.24 -16.06 3.51
C ILE A 51 14.48 -17.10 4.61
N SER A 52 15.47 -16.84 5.46
CA SER A 52 15.76 -17.64 6.64
C SER A 52 14.85 -17.28 7.83
N SER A 53 14.13 -16.14 7.77
CA SER A 53 13.20 -15.69 8.80
C SER A 53 12.02 -14.90 8.22
N PRO A 54 10.82 -15.00 8.83
CA PRO A 54 9.61 -14.30 8.40
C PRO A 54 9.68 -12.76 8.47
N ASP A 55 10.67 -12.22 9.19
CA ASP A 55 10.90 -10.78 9.35
C ASP A 55 11.42 -10.08 8.07
N HIS A 56 11.90 -10.84 7.09
CA HIS A 56 12.39 -10.30 5.80
C HIS A 56 11.31 -10.14 4.73
N LEU A 57 10.07 -10.51 5.03
CA LEU A 57 8.94 -10.19 4.16
C LEU A 57 8.63 -8.69 4.29
N PRO A 58 8.44 -7.93 3.20
CA PRO A 58 8.02 -6.54 3.33
C PRO A 58 6.58 -6.49 3.84
N LEU A 59 6.46 -6.43 5.16
CA LEU A 59 5.19 -6.35 5.88
C LEU A 59 4.54 -4.96 5.78
N ASP A 60 5.19 -3.99 5.10
CA ASP A 60 4.68 -2.63 4.85
C ASP A 60 3.30 -2.58 4.18
N LEU A 61 2.81 -3.70 3.66
CA LEU A 61 1.48 -3.76 3.10
C LEU A 61 0.39 -3.99 4.16
N LEU A 62 0.69 -4.44 5.39
CA LEU A 62 -0.31 -4.75 6.44
C LEU A 62 -1.00 -3.47 6.97
N PRO A 63 -2.35 -3.44 7.11
CA PRO A 63 -3.05 -2.26 7.62
C PRO A 63 -2.94 -2.33 9.14
N GLY A 64 -1.84 -1.84 9.69
CA GLY A 64 -1.54 -1.93 11.12
C GLY A 64 -0.07 -1.76 11.49
N SER A 65 0.87 -1.91 10.55
CA SER A 65 2.28 -1.58 10.78
C SER A 65 2.55 -0.11 10.47
N GLY A 66 1.84 0.78 11.16
CA GLY A 66 2.19 2.20 11.19
C GLY A 66 3.41 2.40 12.07
N LYS A 67 4.61 2.09 11.57
CA LYS A 67 5.83 2.73 12.07
C LYS A 67 6.18 3.82 11.07
N GLU A 68 5.81 5.05 11.44
CA GLU A 68 6.23 6.26 10.76
C GLU A 68 7.77 6.30 10.73
N THR A 69 8.36 5.98 9.58
CA THR A 69 9.76 6.28 9.32
C THR A 69 9.85 7.78 9.07
N LYS A 70 9.96 8.55 10.15
CA LYS A 70 10.35 9.96 10.10
C LYS A 70 11.78 10.03 9.57
N SER A 71 11.94 10.13 8.26
CA SER A 71 13.19 10.57 7.66
C SER A 71 13.36 12.06 7.96
N SER A 72 14.07 12.34 9.05
CA SER A 72 14.71 13.62 9.31
C SER A 72 15.74 13.91 8.22
N SER A 73 15.45 14.85 7.33
CA SER A 73 16.49 15.56 6.59
C SER A 73 16.49 17.02 7.05
N SER A 74 17.52 17.29 7.84
CA SER A 74 17.88 18.55 8.47
C SER A 74 18.05 19.70 7.49
N SER A 75 17.66 20.87 7.96
CA SER A 75 18.05 22.20 7.51
C SER A 75 19.52 22.29 7.06
N GLN A 76 19.74 22.74 5.83
CA GLN A 76 20.95 23.47 5.46
C GLN A 76 20.52 24.78 4.80
N ARG A 77 20.59 25.86 5.57
CA ARG A 77 20.55 27.24 5.09
C ARG A 77 21.90 27.54 4.45
N HIS A 78 21.92 27.99 3.20
CA HIS A 78 22.94 28.93 2.75
C HIS A 78 22.38 29.90 1.69
N SER A 79 22.81 31.14 1.88
CA SER A 79 22.48 32.45 1.36
C SER A 79 22.46 32.71 -0.17
N GLN A 80 21.62 33.71 -0.49
CA GLN A 80 21.81 34.84 -1.42
C GLN A 80 21.79 34.60 -2.95
N GLY A 81 20.91 35.36 -3.61
CA GLY A 81 20.91 35.56 -5.06
C GLY A 81 19.67 36.32 -5.51
N SER A 82 19.78 37.64 -5.57
CA SER A 82 18.76 38.62 -5.95
C SER A 82 18.26 38.44 -7.39
N HIS A 83 16.95 38.56 -7.62
CA HIS A 83 16.42 39.20 -8.83
C HIS A 83 14.94 39.57 -8.66
N ASP A 84 14.64 40.80 -9.06
CA ASP A 84 13.37 41.52 -9.03
C ASP A 84 12.13 40.76 -9.50
N GLY A 85 11.00 40.98 -8.81
CA GLY A 85 9.68 40.52 -9.23
C GLY A 85 8.59 40.75 -8.18
N GLU A 86 8.12 42.01 -8.12
CA GLU A 86 6.76 42.49 -7.80
C GLU A 86 5.89 41.77 -6.70
N PRO A 87 5.38 42.50 -5.68
CA PRO A 87 4.69 41.88 -4.55
C PRO A 87 3.22 41.47 -4.86
N PRO A 88 2.75 40.28 -4.42
CA PRO A 88 1.35 39.90 -4.52
C PRO A 88 0.49 40.67 -3.49
N LYS A 89 -0.53 41.39 -3.98
CA LYS A 89 -1.51 42.09 -3.14
C LYS A 89 -2.39 41.10 -2.37
N LYS A 90 -2.43 41.31 -1.05
CA LYS A 90 -3.30 40.67 -0.05
C LYS A 90 -4.79 40.95 -0.28
N THR A 91 -5.59 40.14 0.45
CA THR A 91 -6.92 40.44 1.07
C THR A 91 -8.14 40.46 0.14
N ARG A 92 -9.37 40.08 0.51
CA ARG A 92 -10.01 39.32 1.62
C ARG A 92 -11.54 39.51 1.48
N ARG A 93 -12.31 38.43 1.67
CA ARG A 93 -13.73 38.35 2.13
C ARG A 93 -14.86 39.15 1.44
N ARG A 94 -15.89 38.35 1.06
CA ARG A 94 -17.32 38.40 1.43
C ARG A 94 -18.34 39.22 0.58
N LYS A 95 -19.29 38.43 0.04
CA LYS A 95 -20.75 38.35 0.32
C LYS A 95 -21.69 39.36 -0.39
N ARG A 96 -22.89 38.81 -0.71
CA ARG A 96 -24.14 39.39 -1.27
C ARG A 96 -24.17 39.30 -2.81
N GLY A 97 -25.15 38.74 -3.48
CA GLY A 97 -26.54 38.46 -3.13
C GLY A 97 -27.43 39.24 -4.08
N ASP A 98 -28.02 38.56 -5.05
CA ASP A 98 -29.40 38.68 -5.56
C ASP A 98 -29.62 37.50 -6.54
#